data_AF-A0A378G384-F1
#
_entry.id   AF-A0A378G384-F1
#
_cell.length_a   1.000
_cell.length_b   1.000
_cell.length_c   1.000
_cell.angle_alpha   90.00
_cell.angle_beta   90.00
_cell.angle_gamma   90.00
#
_symmetry.space_group_name_H-M   'P 1'
#
loop_
_entity.id
_entity.type
_entity.pdbx_description
1 polymer ?
#
loop_
_entity_poly.entity_id
_entity_poly.type
_entity_poly.pdbx_seq_one_letter_code
_entity_poly.pdbx_strand_id
1 'polypeptide(L)' 'MSRPRLLLLDEPEPGLAPLVVKQIFQILRELTAQGMTLFLVEQNDRHALNLSDRA' A
#
# COMPACT_ATOMS: atom_id res chain seq x y z
N MET A 1 -0.28 -22.70 -3.85
CA MET A 1 -0.62 -21.35 -3.37
C MET A 1 0.56 -20.42 -3.70
N SER A 2 0.30 -19.29 -4.33
CA SER A 2 1.29 -18.60 -5.17
C SER A 2 2.34 -17.73 -4.46
N ARG A 3 2.31 -17.61 -3.11
CA ARG A 3 3.25 -16.81 -2.28
C ARG A 3 3.94 -15.69 -3.06
N PRO A 4 3.16 -14.68 -3.53
CA PRO A 4 3.72 -13.63 -4.35
C PRO A 4 4.83 -12.93 -3.56
N ARG A 5 5.87 -12.46 -4.26
CA ARG A 5 6.98 -11.71 -3.66
C ARG A 5 6.84 -10.20 -3.89
N LEU A 6 5.93 -9.82 -4.79
CA LEU A 6 5.68 -8.46 -5.22
C LEU A 6 4.17 -8.24 -5.33
N LEU A 7 3.70 -7.14 -4.74
CA LEU A 7 2.35 -6.61 -4.90
C LEU A 7 2.45 -5.28 -5.66
N LEU A 8 1.70 -5.15 -6.76
CA LEU A 8 1.58 -3.94 -7.55
C LEU A 8 0.20 -3.35 -7.31
N LEU A 9 0.12 -2.09 -6.91
CA LEU A 9 -1.14 -1.37 -6.70
C LEU A 9 -1.11 -0.07 -7.50
N ASP A 10 -2.19 0.19 -8.22
CA ASP A 10 -2.42 1.41 -8.97
C ASP A 10 -3.68 2.06 -8.41
N GLU A 11 -3.53 3.19 -7.71
CA GLU A 11 -4.60 3.97 -7.09
C GLU A 11 -5.62 3.12 -6.28
N PRO A 12 -5.22 2.47 -5.17
CA PRO A 12 -6.08 1.52 -4.45
C PRO A 12 -7.27 2.13 -3.67
N GLU A 13 -7.32 3.45 -3.51
CA GLU A 13 -8.20 4.13 -2.54
C GLU A 13 -9.24 5.15 -3.04
N PRO A 14 -9.28 5.60 -4.31
CA PRO A 14 -10.07 6.76 -4.69
C PRO A 14 -11.56 6.54 -4.41
N GLY A 15 -12.18 7.50 -3.71
CA GLY A 15 -13.60 7.47 -3.36
C GLY A 15 -13.97 6.64 -2.13
N LEU A 16 -13.00 6.06 -1.40
CA LEU A 16 -13.26 5.34 -0.16
C LEU A 16 -13.38 6.27 1.05
N ALA A 17 -14.11 5.79 2.07
CA ALA A 17 -14.21 6.50 3.34
C ALA A 17 -12.84 6.57 4.06
N PRO A 18 -12.51 7.66 4.78
CA PRO A 18 -11.18 7.83 5.40
C PRO A 18 -10.76 6.70 6.35
N LEU A 19 -11.71 6.02 6.99
CA LEU A 19 -11.42 4.88 7.86
C LEU A 19 -10.93 3.66 7.07
N VAL A 20 -11.52 3.41 5.90
CA VAL A 20 -11.18 2.29 5.04
C VAL A 20 -9.78 2.46 4.47
N VAL A 21 -9.45 3.68 4.02
CA VAL A 21 -8.10 4.05 3.57
C VAL A 21 -7.05 3.72 4.63
N LYS A 22 -7.30 4.12 5.89
CA LYS A 22 -6.39 3.81 7.01
C LYS A 22 -6.20 2.31 7.22
N GLN A 23 -7.27 1.52 7.11
CA GLN A 23 -7.20 0.07 7.24
C GLN A 23 -6.41 -0.58 6.10
N ILE A 24 -6.60 -0.12 4.85
CA ILE A 24 -5.82 -0.58 3.69
C ILE A 24 -4.33 -0.35 3.95
N PHE A 25 -3.92 0.87 4.32
CA PHE A 25 -2.52 1.15 4.62
C PHE A 25 -1.95 0.33 5.78
N GLN A 26 -2.77 0.02 6.78
CA GLN A 26 -2.34 -0.86 7.86
C GLN A 26 -2.03 -2.26 7.34
N ILE A 27 -2.90 -2.83 6.51
CA ILE A 27 -2.71 -4.15 5.90
C ILE A 27 -1.46 -4.14 5.00
N LEU A 28 -1.27 -3.10 4.18
CA LEU A 28 -0.09 -2.98 3.32
C LEU A 28 1.23 -2.94 4.13
N ARG A 29 1.23 -2.27 5.29
CA ARG A 29 2.37 -2.29 6.21
C ARG A 29 2.62 -3.66 6.82
N GLU A 30 1.57 -4.39 7.18
CA GLU A 30 1.71 -5.75 7.71
C GLU A 30 2.26 -6.70 6.65
N LEU A 31 1.85 -6.55 5.39
CA LEU A 31 2.36 -7.36 4.27
C LEU A 31 3.83 -7.07 3.99
N THR A 32 4.24 -5.80 3.96
CA THR A 32 5.64 -5.42 3.76
C THR A 32 6.53 -5.89 4.92
N ALA A 33 6.04 -5.80 6.16
CA ALA A 33 6.73 -6.36 7.33
C ALA A 33 6.91 -7.89 7.28
N GLN A 34 6.05 -8.61 6.55
CA GLN A 34 6.18 -10.05 6.29
C GLN A 34 7.15 -10.38 5.14
N GLY A 35 7.81 -9.38 4.55
CA GLY A 35 8.78 -9.55 3.47
C GLY A 35 8.18 -9.49 2.05
N MET A 36 6.92 -9.06 1.92
CA MET A 36 6.33 -8.75 0.61
C MET A 36 6.94 -7.45 0.08
N THR A 37 7.41 -7.43 -1.17
CA THR A 37 7.74 -6.17 -1.83
C THR A 37 6.46 -5.49 -2.29
N LEU A 38 6.31 -4.20 -2.03
CA LEU A 38 5.17 -3.40 -2.50
C LEU A 38 5.66 -2.33 -3.47
N PHE A 39 4.98 -2.21 -4.61
CA PHE A 39 5.15 -1.10 -5.54
C PHE A 39 3.79 -0.44 -5.74
N LEU A 40 3.67 0.79 -5.25
CA LEU A 40 2.44 1.56 -5.19
C LEU A 40 2.55 2.76 -6.13
N VAL A 41 1.55 2.93 -6.99
CA VAL A 41 1.31 4.13 -7.78
C VAL A 41 0.15 4.88 -7.13
N GLU A 42 0.39 6.14 -6.77
CA GLU A 42 -0.57 7.00 -6.07
C GLU A 42 -0.54 8.42 -6.63
N GLN A 43 -1.69 9.09 -6.64
CA GLN A 43 -1.77 10.52 -6.94
C GLN A 43 -1.65 11.37 -5.66
N ASN A 44 -1.89 10.78 -4.49
CA ASN A 44 -1.80 11.47 -3.21
C ASN A 44 -0.45 11.22 -2.53
N ASP A 45 0.50 12.12 -2.79
CA ASP A 45 1.88 12.04 -2.32
C ASP A 45 2.02 11.80 -0.80
N ARG A 46 1.13 12.39 0.01
CA ARG A 46 1.22 12.29 1.48
C ARG A 46 1.05 10.86 1.97
N HIS A 47 0.15 10.11 1.35
CA HIS A 47 -0.13 8.73 1.78
C HIS A 47 0.97 7.78 1.30
N ALA A 48 1.41 7.94 0.05
CA ALA A 48 2.53 7.18 -0.50
C ALA A 48 3.81 7.38 0.32
N LEU A 49 4.20 8.62 0.61
CA LEU A 49 5.43 8.93 1.37
C LEU A 49 5.44 8.33 2.79
N ASN A 50 4.29 8.14 3.41
CA ASN A 50 4.20 7.51 4.73
C ASN A 50 4.38 5.98 4.70
N LEU A 51 4.21 5.36 3.53
CA LEU A 51 4.38 3.92 3.32
C LEU A 51 5.71 3.59 2.64
N SER A 52 6.29 4.54 1.89
CA SER A 52 7.46 4.34 1.06
C SER A 52 8.76 4.28 1.86
N ASP A 53 9.54 3.21 1.65
CA ASP A 53 10.95 3.16 2.08
C ASP A 53 11.85 4.06 1.20
N ARG A 54 11.39 4.35 -0.02
CA ARG A 54 12.08 5.16 -1.03
C ARG A 54 11.05 5.94 -1.86
N ALA A 55 11.34 7.21 -2.16
CA ALA A 55 10.50 8.10 -2.94
C ALA A 55 11.26 8.66 -4.15
#